data_AF-A0A5D2A2J6-F1
#
_entry.id   AF-A0A5D2A2J6-F1
#
_cell.length_a   1.000
_cell.length_b   1.000
_cell.length_c   1.000
_cell.angle_alpha   90.00
_cell.angle_beta   90.00
_cell.angle_gamma   90.00
#
_symmetry.space_group_name_H-M   'P 1'
#
loop_
_entity.id
_entity.type
_entity.pdbx_description
1 polymer ?
#
loop_
_entity_poly.entity_id
_entity_poly.type
_entity_poly.pdbx_seq_one_letter_code
_entity_poly.pdbx_strand_id
1 'polypeptide(L)'
;MMHMTFYWSRQVTLLFTSWRTDSWPSYALTLLACVLASAFYQYLEYVRYRVRRGRKPREGTAEEPFLLRSKGAGMVGKIAGGVLFGLSSALGYLLMLAVMSFNGGVFLAVILGLTVGYLVFRGEDDDQTAGLNSTCACA
;
A
#
# COMPACT_ATOMS: atom_id res chain seq x y z
N MET A 1 -11.76 -29.19 2.74
CA MET A 1 -10.44 -29.83 2.71
C MET A 1 -9.42 -28.75 2.40
N MET A 2 -8.29 -28.68 3.10
CA MET A 2 -7.31 -27.62 2.85
C MET A 2 -6.57 -27.93 1.55
N HIS A 3 -6.81 -27.10 0.53
CA HIS A 3 -6.12 -27.22 -0.74
C HIS A 3 -4.68 -26.70 -0.57
N MET A 4 -3.70 -27.55 -0.88
CA MET A 4 -2.27 -27.18 -0.90
C MET A 4 -1.80 -26.76 -2.30
N THR A 5 -2.74 -26.63 -3.23
CA THR A 5 -2.52 -26.27 -4.63
C THR A 5 -3.58 -25.26 -5.07
N PHE A 6 -3.26 -24.49 -6.13
CA PHE A 6 -4.22 -23.53 -6.67
C PHE A 6 -5.52 -24.21 -7.10
N TYR A 7 -6.66 -23.64 -6.67
CA TYR A 7 -7.98 -24.10 -7.07
C TYR A 7 -8.83 -22.95 -7.61
N TRP A 8 -9.75 -23.31 -8.51
CA TRP A 8 -10.73 -22.39 -9.10
C TRP A 8 -12.12 -22.74 -8.56
N SER A 9 -12.45 -22.21 -7.39
CA SER A 9 -13.78 -22.35 -6.78
C SER A 9 -14.33 -21.00 -6.33
N ARG A 10 -15.65 -20.90 -6.34
CA ARG A 10 -16.43 -19.74 -5.87
C ARG A 10 -16.67 -19.78 -4.37
N GLN A 11 -16.50 -20.95 -3.74
CA GLN A 11 -16.70 -21.12 -2.32
C GLN A 11 -15.40 -20.82 -1.57
N VAL A 12 -15.26 -19.57 -1.13
CA VAL A 12 -14.08 -19.08 -0.42
C VAL A 12 -14.49 -18.44 0.89
N THR A 13 -13.78 -18.78 1.95
CA THR A 13 -13.82 -18.09 3.24
C THR A 13 -12.53 -17.27 3.39
N LEU A 14 -12.65 -15.94 3.37
CA LEU A 14 -11.49 -15.02 3.35
C LEU A 14 -11.33 -14.33 4.71
N LEU A 15 -10.18 -14.55 5.36
CA LEU A 15 -9.72 -13.97 6.64
C LEU A 15 -10.57 -14.22 7.88
N PHE A 16 -11.89 -14.11 7.78
CA PHE A 16 -12.84 -14.34 8.85
C PHE A 16 -13.83 -15.43 8.45
N THR A 17 -14.21 -16.28 9.40
CA THR A 17 -15.23 -17.31 9.20
C THR A 17 -16.59 -16.72 8.77
N SER A 18 -16.83 -15.43 9.05
CA SER A 18 -18.03 -14.70 8.65
C SER A 18 -18.04 -14.26 7.18
N TRP A 19 -16.90 -14.18 6.50
CA TRP A 19 -16.83 -13.75 5.10
C TRP A 19 -16.79 -14.97 4.18
N ARG A 20 -17.96 -15.58 4.00
CA ARG A 20 -18.16 -16.75 3.13
C ARG A 20 -18.86 -16.34 1.84
N THR A 21 -18.32 -16.79 0.73
CA THR A 21 -18.90 -16.59 -0.60
C THR A 21 -19.58 -17.88 -1.04
N ASP A 22 -20.90 -17.88 -1.16
CA ASP A 22 -21.65 -19.06 -1.63
C ASP A 22 -22.34 -18.79 -2.99
N SER A 23 -22.38 -17.53 -3.45
CA SER A 23 -23.04 -17.09 -4.68
C SER A 23 -22.09 -16.32 -5.61
N TRP A 24 -22.38 -16.33 -6.92
CA TRP A 24 -21.64 -15.55 -7.94
C TRP A 24 -21.44 -14.06 -7.58
N PRO A 25 -22.47 -13.29 -7.19
CA PRO A 25 -22.28 -11.89 -6.83
C PRO A 25 -21.42 -11.73 -5.58
N SER A 26 -21.57 -12.58 -4.57
CA SER A 26 -20.71 -12.52 -3.37
C SER A 26 -19.23 -12.78 -3.69
N TYR A 27 -18.96 -13.71 -4.61
CA TYR A 27 -17.61 -13.98 -5.09
C TYR A 27 -17.05 -12.81 -5.89
N ALA A 28 -17.81 -12.23 -6.82
CA ALA A 28 -17.40 -11.06 -7.60
C ALA A 28 -17.11 -9.84 -6.72
N LEU A 29 -17.96 -9.56 -5.72
CA LEU A 29 -17.73 -8.50 -4.74
C LEU A 29 -16.45 -8.73 -3.93
N THR A 30 -16.15 -9.99 -3.62
CA THR A 30 -14.94 -10.34 -2.87
C THR A 30 -13.68 -10.15 -3.74
N LEU A 31 -13.72 -10.54 -5.01
CA LEU A 31 -12.64 -10.24 -5.95
C LEU A 31 -12.42 -8.72 -6.10
N LEU A 32 -13.50 -7.96 -6.25
CA LEU A 32 -13.45 -6.50 -6.32
C LEU A 32 -12.87 -5.90 -5.04
N ALA A 33 -13.26 -6.39 -3.86
CA ALA A 33 -12.67 -5.99 -2.60
C ALA A 33 -11.17 -6.31 -2.52
N CYS A 34 -10.72 -7.46 -3.03
CA CYS A 34 -9.29 -7.79 -3.10
C CYS A 34 -8.50 -6.85 -4.03
N VAL A 35 -9.06 -6.50 -5.19
CA VAL A 35 -8.46 -5.50 -6.11
C VAL A 35 -8.36 -4.14 -5.42
N LEU A 36 -9.44 -3.68 -4.79
CA LEU A 36 -9.44 -2.39 -4.10
C LEU A 36 -8.48 -2.37 -2.90
N ALA A 37 -8.44 -3.43 -2.10
CA ALA A 37 -7.56 -3.53 -0.94
C ALA A 37 -6.08 -3.54 -1.34
N SER A 38 -5.72 -4.23 -2.43
CA SER A 38 -4.35 -4.25 -2.95
C SER A 38 -3.94 -2.93 -3.60
N ALA A 39 -4.83 -2.28 -4.37
CA ALA A 39 -4.58 -0.93 -4.88
C ALA A 39 -4.43 0.10 -3.73
N PHE A 40 -5.27 -0.01 -2.69
CA PHE A 40 -5.19 0.83 -1.50
C PHE A 40 -3.91 0.60 -0.69
N TYR A 41 -3.44 -0.64 -0.59
CA TYR A 41 -2.12 -0.95 0.00
C TYR A 41 -1.01 -0.19 -0.72
N GLN A 42 -1.01 -0.21 -2.06
CA GLN A 42 -0.01 0.50 -2.87
C GLN A 42 -0.11 2.02 -2.70
N TYR A 43 -1.33 2.57 -2.60
CA TYR A 43 -1.56 3.98 -2.28
C TYR A 43 -0.94 4.37 -0.93
N LEU A 44 -1.14 3.57 0.13
CA LEU A 44 -0.57 3.89 1.43
C LEU A 44 0.96 3.83 1.42
N GLU A 45 1.56 2.87 0.72
CA GLU A 45 3.01 2.81 0.52
C GLU A 45 3.53 4.03 -0.26
N TYR A 46 2.78 4.50 -1.26
CA TYR A 46 3.08 5.74 -1.96
C TYR A 46 3.06 6.97 -1.03
N VAL A 47 2.02 7.12 -0.21
CA VAL A 47 1.94 8.22 0.77
C VAL A 47 3.10 8.14 1.76
N ARG A 48 3.44 6.96 2.26
CA ARG A 48 4.62 6.76 3.13
C ARG A 48 5.90 7.17 2.44
N TYR A 49 6.08 6.76 1.19
CA TYR A 49 7.25 7.11 0.39
C TYR A 49 7.38 8.63 0.24
N ARG A 50 6.28 9.34 -0.10
CA ARG A 50 6.27 10.81 -0.20
C ARG A 50 6.58 11.50 1.12
N VAL A 51 6.00 11.04 2.22
CA VAL A 51 6.27 11.61 3.56
C VAL A 51 7.74 11.42 3.94
N ARG A 52 8.36 10.29 3.57
CA ARG A 52 9.80 10.05 3.78
C ARG A 52 10.67 10.92 2.87
N ARG A 53 10.33 11.04 1.57
CA ARG A 53 11.06 11.86 0.59
C ARG A 53 11.02 13.35 0.92
N GLY A 54 9.88 13.85 1.42
CA GLY A 54 9.73 15.23 1.90
C GLY A 54 10.52 15.54 3.18
N ARG A 55 10.99 14.51 3.90
CA ARG A 55 11.90 14.64 5.05
C ARG A 55 13.36 14.45 4.62
N LYS A 56 13.83 15.19 3.60
CA LYS A 56 15.28 15.30 3.37
C LYS A 56 15.97 15.69 4.70
N PRO A 57 17.01 14.98 5.14
CA PRO A 57 17.88 15.51 6.18
C PRO A 57 18.45 16.80 5.62
N ARG A 58 18.24 17.92 6.32
CA ARG A 58 19.01 19.13 6.04
C ARG A 58 20.43 18.82 6.51
N GLU A 59 21.23 18.30 5.59
CA GLU A 59 22.66 18.15 5.75
C GLU A 59 23.24 19.57 5.79
N GLY A 60 23.66 20.01 6.98
CA GLY A 60 24.12 21.37 7.21
C GLY A 60 23.86 21.85 8.63
N THR A 61 24.92 21.75 9.42
CA THR A 61 25.22 22.52 10.64
C THR A 61 24.77 21.92 11.97
N ALA A 62 25.81 21.52 12.72
CA ALA A 62 25.80 21.20 14.14
C ALA A 62 25.30 22.38 14.99
N GLU A 63 24.67 22.02 16.11
CA GLU A 63 24.36 22.85 17.28
C GLU A 63 23.38 24.03 17.08
N GLU A 64 22.67 24.40 18.18
CA GLU A 64 21.78 25.56 18.39
C GLU A 64 20.24 25.35 18.17
N PRO A 65 19.39 25.90 19.06
CA PRO A 65 18.64 25.08 20.01
C PRO A 65 17.15 24.89 19.72
N PHE A 66 16.65 23.86 20.38
CA PHE A 66 15.37 23.18 20.32
C PHE A 66 14.09 23.96 20.69
N LEU A 67 14.01 25.30 20.67
CA LEU A 67 12.94 25.99 21.40
C LEU A 67 11.94 26.86 20.61
N LEU A 68 11.81 26.74 19.29
CA LEU A 68 10.64 27.31 18.59
C LEU A 68 10.08 26.46 17.43
N ARG A 69 10.45 25.18 17.35
CA ARG A 69 9.66 24.23 16.57
C ARG A 69 8.57 23.71 17.49
N SER A 70 7.33 24.15 17.30
CA SER A 70 6.15 23.69 18.05
C SER A 70 6.27 22.18 18.31
N LYS A 71 6.57 21.81 19.57
CA LYS A 71 6.73 20.41 20.01
C LYS A 71 5.51 19.57 19.60
N GLY A 72 4.34 20.19 19.49
CA GLY A 72 3.10 19.57 19.02
C GLY A 72 3.13 19.15 17.55
N ALA A 73 3.59 20.01 16.63
CA ALA A 73 3.63 19.69 15.19
C ALA A 73 4.61 18.55 14.86
N GLY A 74 5.72 18.46 15.59
CA GLY A 74 6.69 17.36 15.47
C GLY A 74 6.18 16.03 16.00
N MET A 75 5.43 16.04 17.11
CA MET A 75 4.87 14.83 17.72
C MET A 75 3.70 14.26 16.90
N VAL A 76 2.80 15.13 16.41
CA VAL A 76 1.71 14.72 15.51
C VAL A 76 2.25 14.10 14.23
N GLY A 77 3.30 14.69 13.63
CA GLY A 77 3.95 14.12 12.44
C GLY A 77 4.68 12.79 12.69
N LYS A 78 5.13 12.52 13.92
CA LYS A 78 5.70 11.22 14.32
C LYS A 78 4.60 10.17 14.52
N ILE A 79 3.54 10.52 15.24
CA ILE A 79 2.40 9.62 15.48
C ILE A 79 1.70 9.27 14.16
N ALA A 80 1.41 10.26 13.32
CA ALA A 80 0.80 10.03 12.01
C ALA A 80 1.67 9.10 11.14
N GLY A 81 2.99 9.28 11.15
CA GLY A 81 3.91 8.37 10.45
C GLY A 81 3.88 6.94 11.01
N GLY A 82 3.78 6.79 12.33
CA GLY A 82 3.64 5.48 13.00
C GLY A 82 2.30 4.80 12.71
N VAL A 83 1.19 5.55 12.72
CA VAL A 83 -0.14 5.03 12.35
C VAL A 83 -0.16 4.61 10.88
N LEU A 84 0.38 5.46 10.00
CA LEU A 84 0.52 5.12 8.60
C LEU A 84 1.39 3.86 8.45
N PHE A 85 2.45 3.70 9.26
CA PHE A 85 3.28 2.48 9.35
C PHE A 85 2.54 1.23 9.88
N GLY A 86 1.63 1.39 10.83
CA GLY A 86 0.77 0.30 11.28
C GLY A 86 -0.18 -0.14 10.18
N LEU A 87 -0.86 0.81 9.53
CA LEU A 87 -1.94 0.53 8.59
C LEU A 87 -1.49 -0.26 7.36
N SER A 88 -0.46 0.20 6.63
CA SER A 88 0.00 -0.58 5.46
C SER A 88 0.68 -1.90 5.86
N SER A 89 1.28 -2.01 7.05
CA SER A 89 1.83 -3.30 7.50
C SER A 89 0.70 -4.29 7.76
N ALA A 90 -0.36 -3.85 8.43
CA ALA A 90 -1.57 -4.65 8.63
C ALA A 90 -2.16 -5.09 7.29
N LEU A 91 -2.38 -4.17 6.34
CA LEU A 91 -2.90 -4.51 5.02
C LEU A 91 -2.01 -5.48 4.24
N GLY A 92 -0.68 -5.32 4.29
CA GLY A 92 0.26 -6.24 3.67
C GLY A 92 0.12 -7.67 4.20
N TYR A 93 0.01 -7.83 5.53
CA TYR A 93 -0.24 -9.14 6.14
C TYR A 93 -1.63 -9.70 5.81
N LEU A 94 -2.67 -8.86 5.73
CA LEU A 94 -4.01 -9.31 5.32
C LEU A 94 -4.01 -9.80 3.86
N LEU A 95 -3.31 -9.11 2.95
CA LEU A 95 -3.17 -9.54 1.56
C LEU A 95 -2.36 -10.84 1.45
N MET A 96 -1.32 -10.99 2.26
CA MET A 96 -0.55 -12.25 2.33
C MET A 96 -1.44 -13.41 2.79
N LEU A 97 -2.23 -13.20 3.84
CA LEU A 97 -3.23 -14.19 4.29
C LEU A 97 -4.27 -14.49 3.21
N ALA A 98 -4.72 -13.49 2.47
CA ALA A 98 -5.66 -13.67 1.36
C ALA A 98 -5.06 -14.53 0.24
N VAL A 99 -3.79 -14.31 -0.13
CA VAL A 99 -3.09 -15.10 -1.17
C VAL A 99 -2.81 -16.53 -0.69
N MET A 100 -2.55 -16.73 0.60
CA MET A 100 -2.40 -18.05 1.21
C MET A 100 -3.70 -18.89 1.17
N SER A 101 -4.83 -18.33 0.73
CA SER A 101 -6.06 -19.10 0.47
C SER A 101 -5.95 -20.04 -0.73
N PHE A 102 -4.89 -19.95 -1.54
CA PHE A 102 -4.67 -20.73 -2.78
C PHE A 102 -5.82 -20.64 -3.81
N ASN A 103 -6.71 -19.66 -3.68
CA ASN A 103 -7.74 -19.42 -4.68
C ASN A 103 -7.14 -18.66 -5.88
N GLY A 104 -7.28 -19.23 -7.08
CA GLY A 104 -6.74 -18.64 -8.30
C GLY A 104 -7.32 -17.25 -8.61
N GLY A 105 -8.63 -17.05 -8.40
CA GLY A 105 -9.27 -15.76 -8.66
C GLY A 105 -8.81 -14.68 -7.70
N VAL A 106 -8.71 -14.98 -6.41
CA VAL A 106 -8.20 -14.05 -5.38
C VAL A 106 -6.75 -13.67 -5.67
N PHE A 107 -5.91 -14.66 -6.01
CA PHE A 107 -4.52 -14.42 -6.38
C PHE A 107 -4.39 -13.46 -7.56
N LEU A 108 -5.13 -13.70 -8.64
CA LEU A 108 -5.14 -12.83 -9.82
C LEU A 108 -5.68 -11.44 -9.50
N ALA A 109 -6.73 -11.33 -8.69
CA ALA A 109 -7.30 -10.06 -8.26
C ALA A 109 -6.29 -9.22 -7.46
N VAL A 110 -5.54 -9.84 -6.54
CA VAL A 110 -4.50 -9.15 -5.77
C VAL A 110 -3.36 -8.67 -6.69
N ILE A 111 -2.89 -9.51 -7.62
CA ILE A 111 -1.85 -9.11 -8.59
C ILE A 111 -2.35 -7.95 -9.44
N LEU A 112 -3.55 -8.04 -10.00
CA LEU A 112 -4.13 -6.96 -10.80
C LEU A 112 -4.22 -5.65 -10.02
N GLY A 113 -4.73 -5.68 -8.79
CA GLY A 113 -4.84 -4.47 -7.97
C GLY A 113 -3.48 -3.88 -7.58
N LEU A 114 -2.46 -4.70 -7.31
CA LEU A 114 -1.08 -4.23 -7.11
C LEU A 114 -0.51 -3.60 -8.37
N THR A 115 -0.70 -4.21 -9.55
CA THR A 115 -0.24 -3.67 -10.84
C THR A 115 -0.91 -2.34 -11.15
N VAL A 116 -2.25 -2.28 -11.04
CA VAL A 116 -3.01 -1.04 -11.26
C VAL A 116 -2.59 0.04 -10.27
N GLY A 117 -2.48 -0.30 -8.98
CA GLY A 117 -2.02 0.64 -7.96
C GLY A 117 -0.61 1.15 -8.23
N TYR A 118 0.30 0.29 -8.72
CA TYR A 118 1.66 0.69 -9.07
C TYR A 118 1.63 1.69 -10.23
N LEU A 119 0.91 1.39 -11.31
CA LEU A 119 0.83 2.25 -12.49
C LEU A 119 0.23 3.62 -12.17
N VAL A 120 -0.88 3.64 -11.41
CA VAL A 120 -1.58 4.89 -11.07
C VAL A 120 -0.74 5.76 -10.13
N PHE A 121 -0.16 5.20 -9.06
CA PHE A 121 0.47 6.04 -8.04
C PHE A 121 1.97 6.27 -8.25
N ARG A 122 2.68 5.38 -8.95
CA ARG A 122 4.13 5.52 -9.17
C ARG A 122 4.50 6.02 -10.56
N GLY A 123 3.64 5.84 -11.57
CA GLY A 123 3.90 6.34 -12.92
C GLY A 123 4.11 7.86 -12.97
N GLU A 124 3.25 8.63 -12.30
CA GLU A 124 3.32 10.10 -12.32
C GLU A 124 4.57 10.68 -11.63
N ASP A 125 5.08 10.03 -10.59
CA ASP A 125 6.27 10.49 -9.86
C ASP A 125 7.56 10.29 -10.68
N ASP A 126 7.67 9.20 -11.44
CA ASP A 126 8.85 8.90 -12.25
C ASP A 126 8.97 9.84 -13.45
N ASP A 127 7.86 10.16 -14.12
CA ASP A 127 7.82 11.13 -15.24
C ASP A 127 8.21 12.54 -14.78
N GLN A 128 7.73 12.99 -13.62
CA GLN A 128 8.09 14.29 -13.06
C GLN A 128 9.57 14.36 -12.68
N THR A 129 10.11 13.28 -12.12
CA THR A 129 11.54 13.22 -11.75
C THR A 129 12.45 13.17 -12.98
N ALA A 130 12.03 12.48 -14.05
CA ALA A 130 12.76 12.45 -15.32
C ALA A 130 12.82 13.83 -16.00
N GLY A 131 11.69 14.56 -16.04
CA GLY A 131 11.64 15.90 -16.62
C GLY A 131 12.45 16.96 -15.84
N LEU A 132 12.55 16.81 -14.51
CA LEU A 132 13.41 17.65 -13.67
C LEU A 132 14.90 17.40 -13.97
N ASN A 133 15.32 16.14 -14.12
CA ASN A 133 16.71 15.80 -14.41
C ASN A 133 17.17 16.26 -15.80
N SER A 134 16.29 16.22 -16.82
CA SER A 134 16.62 16.76 -18.15
C SER A 134 16.75 18.28 -18.16
N THR A 135 16.04 18.98 -17.29
CA THR A 135 16.11 20.45 -17.18
C THR A 135 17.41 20.89 -16.48
N CYS A 136 17.90 20.11 -15.51
CA CYS A 136 19.15 20.39 -14.80
C CYS A 136 20.43 19.98 -15.54
N ALA A 137 20.34 19.21 -16.64
CA ALA A 137 21.51 18.74 -17.39
C ALA A 137 22.08 19.78 -18.39
N CYS A 138 21.48 20.97 -18.49
CA CYS A 138 21.85 22.00 -19.48
C CYS A 138 22.33 23.33 -18.87
N ALA A 139 22.78 23.35 -17.61
CA ALA A 139 23.36 24.54 -16.97
C ALA A 139 24.85 24.36 -16.66
#